data_AF-A0A1B8Q918-F1
#
_entry.id   AF-A0A1B8Q918-F1
#
_cell.length_a   1.000
_cell.length_b   1.000
_cell.length_c   1.000
_cell.angle_alpha   90.00
_cell.angle_beta   90.00
_cell.angle_gamma   90.00
#
_symmetry.space_group_name_H-M   'P 1'
#
loop_
_entity.id
_entity.type
_entity.pdbx_description
1 polymer ?
#
loop_
_entity_poly.entity_id
_entity_poly.type
_entity_poly.pdbx_seq_one_letter_code
_entity_poly.pdbx_strand_id
1 'polypeptide(L)'
;MINIKNDELETLLIYAQRYAIGRMTYAPTEVATLVRKYMPYATTGALNILIQDIEQQADVDVLGDVCDKKIWLALLDTLKNERDSRG
;
A
#
# COMPACT_ATOMS: atom_id res chain seq x y z
N MET A 1 -13.26 17.83 -13.25
CA MET A 1 -12.46 17.54 -12.05
C MET A 1 -13.22 16.51 -11.25
N ILE A 2 -12.62 15.35 -10.94
CA ILE A 2 -13.27 14.34 -10.11
C ILE A 2 -13.03 14.73 -8.65
N ASN A 3 -14.09 14.79 -7.85
CA ASN A 3 -14.01 15.02 -6.41
C ASN A 3 -14.22 13.68 -5.69
N ILE A 4 -13.15 13.13 -5.10
CA ILE A 4 -13.16 11.86 -4.37
C ILE A 4 -13.04 12.21 -2.89
N LYS A 5 -13.92 11.65 -2.05
CA LYS A 5 -13.84 11.81 -0.60
C LYS A 5 -12.69 10.98 -0.02
N ASN A 6 -12.20 11.33 1.17
CA ASN A 6 -11.07 10.62 1.77
C ASN A 6 -11.37 9.14 2.04
N ASP A 7 -12.58 8.80 2.46
CA ASP A 7 -13.03 7.41 2.68
C ASP A 7 -13.08 6.59 1.38
N GLU A 8 -13.54 7.21 0.29
CA GLU A 8 -13.51 6.62 -1.05
C GLU A 8 -12.07 6.41 -1.53
N LEU A 9 -11.20 7.39 -1.31
CA LEU A 9 -9.76 7.29 -1.63
C LEU A 9 -9.10 6.15 -0.85
N GLU A 10 -9.30 6.09 0.46
CA GLU A 10 -8.75 5.03 1.32
C GLU A 10 -9.20 3.65 0.86
N THR A 11 -10.49 3.50 0.55
CA THR A 11 -11.05 2.25 0.00
C THR A 11 -10.36 1.85 -1.30
N LEU A 12 -10.15 2.82 -2.20
CA LEU A 12 -9.46 2.59 -3.48
C LEU A 12 -8.00 2.18 -3.27
N LEU A 13 -7.27 2.83 -2.36
CA LEU A 13 -5.87 2.48 -2.06
C LEU A 13 -5.76 1.06 -1.50
N ILE A 14 -6.61 0.70 -0.53
CA ILE A 14 -6.62 -0.62 0.10
C ILE A 14 -6.96 -1.70 -0.93
N TYR A 15 -8.00 -1.48 -1.74
CA TYR A 15 -8.40 -2.46 -2.76
C TYR A 15 -7.37 -2.60 -3.87
N ALA A 16 -6.77 -1.50 -4.33
CA ALA A 16 -5.70 -1.55 -5.32
C ALA A 16 -4.50 -2.36 -4.80
N GLN A 17 -4.07 -2.13 -3.55
CA GLN A 17 -2.98 -2.89 -2.92
C GLN A 17 -3.32 -4.37 -2.84
N ARG A 18 -4.46 -4.74 -2.27
CA ARG A 18 -4.89 -6.14 -2.12
C ARG A 18 -5.01 -6.86 -3.45
N TYR A 19 -5.46 -6.16 -4.48
CA TYR A 19 -5.54 -6.72 -5.83
C TYR A 19 -4.15 -6.98 -6.43
N ALA A 20 -3.20 -6.07 -6.21
CA ALA A 20 -1.88 -6.10 -6.82
C ALA A 20 -0.88 -7.04 -6.13
N ILE A 21 -0.99 -7.25 -4.81
CA ILE A 21 -0.09 -8.18 -4.10
C ILE A 21 -0.19 -9.59 -4.70
N GLY A 22 0.98 -10.22 -4.92
CA GLY A 22 1.08 -11.58 -5.48
C GLY A 22 0.78 -11.68 -6.97
N ARG A 23 0.53 -10.55 -7.67
CA ARG A 23 0.35 -10.53 -9.12
C ARG A 23 1.69 -10.29 -9.81
N MET A 24 2.06 -11.22 -10.69
CA MET A 24 3.23 -11.08 -11.58
C MET A 24 2.89 -10.17 -12.78
N THR A 25 2.66 -8.88 -12.53
CA THR A 25 2.37 -7.85 -13.55
C THR A 25 3.07 -6.53 -13.20
N TYR A 26 2.83 -5.47 -13.97
CA TYR A 26 3.32 -4.11 -13.63
C TYR A 26 2.56 -3.46 -12.45
N ALA A 27 1.44 -4.05 -12.01
CA ALA A 27 0.57 -3.49 -10.99
C ALA A 27 1.25 -3.20 -9.64
N PRO A 28 2.17 -4.02 -9.11
CA PRO A 28 2.88 -3.70 -7.87
C PRO A 28 3.59 -2.34 -7.89
N THR A 29 4.26 -2.02 -9.00
CA THR A 29 4.98 -0.75 -9.15
C THR A 29 4.02 0.44 -9.19
N GLU A 30 2.97 0.35 -10.02
CA GLU A 30 1.99 1.44 -10.17
C GLU A 30 1.20 1.67 -8.89
N VAL A 31 0.73 0.60 -8.26
CA VAL A 31 -0.04 0.68 -7.02
C VAL A 31 0.82 1.20 -5.87
N ALA A 32 2.05 0.73 -5.71
CA ALA A 32 2.94 1.27 -4.68
C ALA A 32 3.22 2.76 -4.89
N THR A 33 3.34 3.20 -6.15
CA THR A 33 3.50 4.62 -6.49
C THR A 33 2.26 5.44 -6.11
N LEU A 34 1.06 4.93 -6.40
CA LEU A 34 -0.19 5.59 -6.03
C LEU A 34 -0.37 5.65 -4.51
N VAL A 35 -0.13 4.54 -3.80
CA VAL A 35 -0.21 4.50 -2.34
C VAL A 35 0.75 5.51 -1.73
N ARG A 36 2.03 5.54 -2.15
CA ARG A 36 3.01 6.54 -1.65
C ARG A 36 2.56 7.97 -1.93
N LYS A 37 1.95 8.23 -3.08
CA LYS A 37 1.48 9.58 -3.46
C LYS A 37 0.31 10.04 -2.59
N TYR A 38 -0.60 9.14 -2.25
CA TYR A 38 -1.88 9.50 -1.61
C TYR A 38 -1.97 9.14 -0.12
N MET A 39 -1.01 8.39 0.42
CA MET A 39 -0.93 8.09 1.86
C MET A 39 -0.97 9.32 2.79
N PRO A 40 -0.45 10.52 2.42
CA PRO A 40 -0.56 11.70 3.29
C PRO A 40 -2.01 12.16 3.54
N TYR A 41 -2.95 11.75 2.68
CA TYR A 41 -4.37 12.08 2.79
C TYR A 41 -5.21 10.97 3.44
N ALA A 42 -4.64 9.78 3.60
CA ALA A 42 -5.30 8.64 4.23
C ALA A 42 -5.26 8.78 5.76
N THR A 43 -6.22 8.21 6.47
CA THR A 43 -6.23 8.12 7.93
C THR A 43 -5.15 7.17 8.45
N THR A 44 -4.76 7.33 9.72
CA THR A 44 -3.87 6.37 10.41
C THR A 44 -4.46 4.95 10.41
N GLY A 45 -5.79 4.82 10.47
CA GLY A 45 -6.48 3.53 10.34
C GLY A 45 -6.24 2.87 8.99
N ALA A 46 -6.37 3.63 7.89
CA ALA A 46 -6.07 3.13 6.55
C ALA A 46 -4.58 2.77 6.37
N LEU A 47 -3.66 3.57 6.92
CA LEU A 47 -2.22 3.22 6.92
C LEU A 47 -1.97 1.88 7.62
N ASN A 48 -2.59 1.65 8.78
CA ASN A 48 -2.44 0.40 9.51
C ASN A 48 -2.93 -0.81 8.70
N ILE A 49 -4.05 -0.67 7.97
CA ILE A 49 -4.56 -1.74 7.09
C ILE A 49 -3.55 -2.02 5.96
N LEU A 50 -3.04 -0.97 5.30
CA LEU A 50 -2.07 -1.13 4.22
C LEU A 50 -0.77 -1.81 4.70
N ILE A 51 -0.27 -1.42 5.88
CA ILE A 51 0.91 -2.02 6.53
C ILE A 51 0.64 -3.50 6.83
N GLN A 52 -0.46 -3.80 7.51
CA GLN A 52 -0.82 -5.14 7.95
C GLN A 52 -0.99 -6.10 6.76
N ASP A 53 -1.63 -5.65 5.68
CA ASP A 53 -1.78 -6.45 4.47
C ASP A 53 -0.40 -6.84 3.89
N ILE A 54 0.56 -5.92 3.82
CA ILE A 54 1.91 -6.25 3.30
C ILE A 54 2.63 -7.20 4.26
N GLU A 55 2.59 -6.97 5.57
CA GLU A 55 3.24 -7.83 6.57
C GLU A 55 2.71 -9.26 6.52
N GLN A 56 1.39 -9.43 6.51
CA GLN A 56 0.76 -10.75 6.45
C GLN A 56 1.11 -11.52 5.17
N GLN A 57 1.21 -10.83 4.04
CA GLN A 57 1.59 -11.46 2.77
C GLN A 57 3.10 -11.71 2.67
N ALA A 58 3.93 -10.90 3.37
CA ALA A 58 5.36 -11.17 3.52
C ALA A 58 5.60 -12.44 4.35
N ASP A 59 4.86 -12.63 5.44
CA ASP A 59 5.00 -13.77 6.35
C ASP A 59 4.75 -15.13 5.67
N VAL A 60 3.92 -15.16 4.63
CA VAL A 60 3.62 -16.38 3.84
C VAL A 60 4.28 -16.39 2.45
N ASP A 61 5.24 -15.50 2.21
CA ASP A 61 6.06 -15.37 0.99
C ASP A 61 5.28 -15.15 -0.33
N VAL A 62 4.15 -14.43 -0.28
CA VAL A 62 3.25 -14.21 -1.45
C VAL A 62 3.27 -12.77 -1.99
N LEU A 63 4.33 -12.01 -1.71
CA LEU A 63 4.49 -10.65 -2.23
C LEU A 63 4.74 -10.58 -3.74
N GLY A 64 4.97 -11.71 -4.41
CA GLY A 64 5.31 -11.78 -5.83
C GLY A 64 6.77 -12.19 -6.04
N ASP A 65 7.37 -11.76 -7.16
CA ASP A 65 8.75 -12.09 -7.46
C ASP A 65 9.76 -11.28 -6.63
N VAL A 66 11.06 -11.45 -6.90
CA VAL A 66 12.13 -10.73 -6.16
C VAL A 66 12.04 -9.21 -6.33
N CYS A 67 11.62 -8.73 -7.49
CA CYS A 67 11.45 -7.30 -7.76
C CYS A 67 10.20 -6.75 -7.05
N ASP A 68 9.09 -7.47 -7.12
CA ASP A 68 7.83 -7.12 -6.44
C ASP A 68 8.04 -7.06 -4.92
N LYS A 69 8.70 -8.06 -4.34
CA LYS A 69 9.08 -8.10 -2.93
C LYS A 69 9.81 -6.84 -2.49
N LYS A 70 10.81 -6.39 -3.27
CA LYS A 70 11.56 -5.16 -2.96
C LYS A 70 10.68 -3.92 -2.99
N ILE A 71 9.74 -3.84 -3.94
CA ILE A 71 8.80 -2.72 -4.05
C ILE A 71 7.88 -2.68 -2.84
N TRP A 72 7.26 -3.81 -2.46
CA TRP A 72 6.34 -3.88 -1.33
C TRP A 72 7.03 -3.61 0.00
N LEU A 73 8.23 -4.13 0.22
CA LEU A 73 8.99 -3.88 1.45
C LEU A 73 9.44 -2.41 1.54
N ALA A 74 9.85 -1.78 0.43
CA ALA A 74 10.15 -0.35 0.43
C ALA A 74 8.90 0.51 0.68
N LEU A 75 7.73 0.09 0.19
CA LEU A 75 6.46 0.74 0.50
C LEU A 75 6.11 0.56 1.98
N LEU A 76 6.30 -0.62 2.55
CA LEU A 76 6.05 -0.93 3.96
C LEU A 76 6.84 0.01 4.88
N ASP A 77 8.15 0.18 4.62
CA ASP A 77 8.99 1.11 5.37
C ASP A 77 8.47 2.55 5.25
N THR A 78 8.05 2.95 4.04
CA THR A 78 7.49 4.28 3.78
C THR A 78 6.20 4.51 4.59
N LEU A 79 5.30 3.53 4.60
CA LEU A 79 4.02 3.60 5.32
C LEU A 79 4.23 3.64 6.84
N LYS A 80 5.17 2.84 7.37
CA LYS A 80 5.52 2.85 8.80
C LYS A 80 6.05 4.22 9.22
N ASN A 81 6.97 4.79 8.45
CA ASN A 81 7.51 6.13 8.71
C ASN A 81 6.42 7.20 8.69
N GLU A 82 5.49 7.15 7.73
CA GLU A 82 4.35 8.08 7.64
C GLU A 82 3.36 7.90 8.79
N ARG A 83 3.12 6.66 9.25
CA ARG A 83 2.29 6.40 10.43
C ARG A 83 2.95 6.95 11.70
N ASP A 84 4.25 6.68 11.87
CA ASP A 84 4.99 7.04 13.07
C ASP A 84 5.22 8.55 13.18
N SER A 85 5.28 9.27 12.04
CA SER A 85 5.34 10.75 12.03
C SER A 85 4.05 11.44 12.48
N ARG A 86 2.95 10.69 12.59
CA ARG A 86 1.64 11.18 13.08
C ARG A 86 1.42 10.91 14.58
N GLY A 87 2.39 10.30 15.24
CA GLY A 87 2.42 10.07 16.69
C GLY A 87 2.57 11.36 17.48
#